data_AF-A0A843GMS8-F1
#
_entry.id   AF-A0A843GMS8-F1
#
_cell.length_a   1.000
_cell.length_b   1.000
_cell.length_c   1.000
_cell.angle_alpha   90.00
_cell.angle_beta   90.00
_cell.angle_gamma   90.00
#
_symmetry.space_group_name_H-M   'P 1'
#
loop_
_entity.id
_entity.type
_entity.pdbx_description
1 polymer ?
#
loop_
_entity_poly.entity_id
_entity_poly.type
_entity_poly.pdbx_seq_one_letter_code
_entity_poly.pdbx_strand_id
1 'polypeptide(L)'
;MPKSKDDLLEEQKDDKEQVDEEELIDNIEDDDEFDDEEFVNEIASKNQKRTRIKFAKRLNEIISQYSKCVMRPGGNVTVAVVNYDFCYEFTDLFIETLCQILLNNEKMYFDQFGKFEVRTRPARVMNNMLTGFKDQFVPEYRVINFQPCKRFKERMRGVKLGRVRKKFFTKDCVCDEMIYSPEEQKIIDSEAKKNGN
;
A
#
# COMPACT_ATOMS: atom_id res chain seq x y z
N MET A 1 2.38 50.21 15.91
CA MET A 1 1.42 51.09 15.23
C MET A 1 0.53 50.24 14.34
N PRO A 2 -0.78 50.20 14.59
CA PRO A 2 -1.72 49.36 13.84
C PRO A 2 -2.17 50.10 12.57
N LYS A 3 -2.35 49.37 11.47
CA LYS A 3 -3.22 49.79 10.38
C LYS A 3 -4.14 48.62 10.05
N SER A 4 -5.37 48.75 10.53
CA SER A 4 -6.54 47.99 10.12
C SER A 4 -6.78 48.19 8.62
N LYS A 5 -7.15 47.11 7.95
CA LYS A 5 -7.76 47.13 6.62
C LYS A 5 -8.98 46.23 6.69
N ASP A 6 -10.01 46.79 7.32
CA ASP A 6 -11.40 46.43 7.07
C ASP A 6 -11.77 47.11 5.75
N ASP A 7 -11.60 46.40 4.64
CA ASP A 7 -12.06 46.85 3.32
C ASP A 7 -13.05 45.81 2.79
N LEU A 8 -14.33 46.15 2.98
CA LEU A 8 -15.37 46.17 1.95
C LEU A 8 -15.45 44.92 1.05
N LEU A 9 -16.32 43.98 1.42
CA LEU A 9 -16.96 43.11 0.45
C LEU A 9 -18.40 43.63 0.25
N GLU A 10 -18.60 44.27 -0.90
CA GLU A 10 -19.89 44.68 -1.44
C GLU A 10 -20.79 43.45 -1.64
N GLU A 11 -21.96 43.50 -1.02
CA GLU A 11 -23.07 42.58 -1.26
C GLU A 11 -23.59 42.78 -2.69
N GLN A 12 -23.25 41.87 -3.60
CA GLN A 12 -23.98 41.70 -4.86
C GLN A 12 -25.24 40.86 -4.57
N LYS A 13 -26.39 41.53 -4.64
CA LYS A 13 -27.71 40.90 -4.63
C LYS A 13 -28.00 40.44 -6.05
N ASP A 14 -27.82 39.14 -6.29
CA ASP A 14 -28.30 38.49 -7.50
C ASP A 14 -29.80 38.24 -7.37
N ASP A 15 -30.57 38.93 -8.21
CA ASP A 15 -31.98 38.69 -8.43
C ASP A 15 -32.16 37.29 -9.02
N LYS A 16 -32.50 36.33 -8.17
CA LYS A 16 -32.92 34.99 -8.60
C LYS A 16 -34.36 35.05 -9.07
N GLU A 17 -34.53 35.02 -10.38
CA GLU A 17 -35.75 34.61 -11.08
C GLU A 17 -36.26 33.30 -10.46
N GLN A 18 -37.44 33.37 -9.83
CA GLN A 18 -38.21 32.19 -9.47
C GLN A 18 -38.76 31.59 -10.77
N VAL A 19 -38.14 30.52 -11.22
CA VAL A 19 -38.72 29.62 -12.22
C VAL A 19 -39.57 28.62 -11.44
N ASP A 20 -40.87 28.63 -11.69
CA ASP A 20 -41.82 27.65 -11.15
C ASP A 20 -41.45 26.24 -11.69
N GLU A 21 -40.81 25.42 -10.86
CA GLU A 21 -40.34 24.05 -11.18
C GLU A 21 -41.45 22.98 -11.12
N GLU A 22 -42.74 23.34 -11.11
CA GLU A 22 -43.82 22.39 -10.76
C GLU A 22 -44.42 21.54 -11.89
N GLU A 23 -43.96 21.58 -13.15
CA GLU A 23 -44.62 20.80 -14.22
C GLU A 23 -43.69 20.07 -15.20
N LEU A 24 -42.77 19.22 -14.74
CA LEU A 24 -41.96 18.41 -15.67
C LEU A 24 -41.48 17.04 -15.17
N ILE A 25 -42.26 16.35 -14.33
CA ILE A 25 -41.95 14.98 -13.90
C ILE A 25 -43.20 14.09 -13.98
N ASP A 26 -43.71 13.81 -15.18
CA ASP A 26 -44.82 12.85 -15.35
C ASP A 26 -44.63 11.88 -16.54
N ASN A 27 -43.43 11.80 -17.14
CA ASN A 27 -43.18 10.85 -18.25
C ASN A 27 -41.77 10.23 -18.20
N ILE A 28 -41.30 9.79 -17.03
CA ILE A 28 -40.25 8.77 -16.99
C ILE A 28 -40.98 7.44 -16.93
N GLU A 29 -41.17 6.84 -18.10
CA GLU A 29 -41.59 5.45 -18.20
C GLU A 29 -40.52 4.61 -17.49
N ASP A 30 -40.90 4.03 -16.35
CA ASP A 30 -40.23 2.87 -15.76
C ASP A 30 -40.17 1.80 -16.86
N ASP A 31 -38.98 1.38 -17.27
CA ASP A 31 -38.67 0.02 -17.75
C ASP A 31 -37.30 0.01 -18.44
N ASP A 32 -36.25 0.02 -17.62
CA ASP A 32 -35.08 -0.83 -17.81
C ASP A 32 -34.33 -0.76 -16.47
N GLU A 33 -34.61 -1.73 -15.61
CA GLU A 33 -33.89 -1.96 -14.34
C GLU A 33 -32.42 -2.14 -14.70
N PHE A 34 -31.67 -1.04 -14.70
CA PHE A 34 -30.26 -1.01 -15.02
C PHE A 34 -29.57 -1.79 -13.90
N ASP A 35 -29.07 -2.98 -14.25
CA ASP A 35 -28.48 -3.91 -13.31
C ASP A 35 -27.11 -3.35 -12.86
N ASP A 36 -27.16 -2.39 -11.92
CA ASP A 36 -26.03 -1.59 -11.44
C ASP A 36 -24.87 -2.47 -10.94
N GLU A 37 -25.15 -3.72 -10.54
CA GLU A 37 -24.15 -4.69 -10.12
C GLU A 37 -23.20 -5.11 -11.27
N GLU A 38 -23.69 -5.29 -12.50
CA GLU A 38 -22.84 -5.72 -13.62
C GLU A 38 -21.84 -4.62 -13.98
N PHE A 39 -22.30 -3.37 -14.03
CA PHE A 39 -21.46 -2.22 -14.33
C PHE A 39 -20.37 -1.99 -13.26
N VAL A 40 -20.73 -2.09 -11.98
CA VAL A 40 -19.77 -1.96 -10.86
C VAL A 40 -18.71 -3.06 -10.92
N ASN A 41 -19.11 -4.30 -11.21
CA ASN A 41 -18.18 -5.43 -11.35
C ASN A 41 -17.25 -5.26 -12.56
N GLU A 42 -17.75 -4.74 -13.68
CA GLU A 42 -16.94 -4.48 -14.88
C GLU A 42 -15.88 -3.39 -14.63
N ILE A 43 -16.26 -2.30 -13.94
CA ILE A 43 -15.32 -1.25 -13.53
C ILE A 43 -14.24 -1.79 -12.60
N ALA A 44 -14.63 -2.59 -11.60
CA ALA A 44 -13.68 -3.20 -10.66
C ALA A 44 -12.66 -4.09 -11.41
N SER A 45 -13.12 -4.92 -12.34
CA SER A 45 -12.26 -5.77 -13.19
C SER A 45 -11.29 -4.95 -14.05
N LYS A 46 -11.77 -3.87 -14.69
CA LYS A 46 -10.94 -2.96 -15.50
C LYS A 46 -9.87 -2.27 -14.66
N ASN A 47 -10.21 -1.83 -13.45
CA ASN A 47 -9.27 -1.18 -12.53
C ASN A 47 -8.20 -2.15 -12.03
N GLN A 48 -8.58 -3.37 -11.66
CA GLN A 48 -7.62 -4.40 -11.24
C GLN A 48 -6.59 -4.70 -12.33
N LYS A 49 -7.03 -4.84 -13.59
CA LYS A 49 -6.15 -5.06 -14.74
C LYS A 49 -5.17 -3.90 -14.94
N ARG A 50 -5.64 -2.65 -14.82
CA ARG A 50 -4.79 -1.45 -14.93
C ARG A 50 -3.72 -1.40 -13.83
N THR A 51 -4.09 -1.66 -12.58
CA THR A 51 -3.15 -1.67 -11.45
C THR A 51 -2.07 -2.74 -11.62
N ARG A 52 -2.44 -3.94 -12.07
CA ARG A 52 -1.48 -5.03 -12.38
C ARG A 52 -0.48 -4.65 -13.47
N ILE A 53 -0.96 -4.05 -14.55
CA ILE A 53 -0.08 -3.62 -15.66
C ILE A 53 0.89 -2.54 -15.19
N LYS A 54 0.43 -1.55 -14.41
CA LYS A 54 1.28 -0.50 -13.83
C LYS A 54 2.36 -1.09 -12.92
N PHE A 55 1.99 -1.99 -12.01
CA PHE A 55 2.93 -2.66 -11.13
C PHE A 55 3.98 -3.46 -11.92
N ALA A 56 3.55 -4.28 -12.87
CA ALA A 56 4.46 -5.08 -13.69
C ALA A 56 5.44 -4.21 -14.50
N LYS A 57 4.96 -3.10 -15.07
CA LYS A 57 5.82 -2.16 -15.79
C LYS A 57 6.87 -1.55 -14.88
N ARG A 58 6.47 -1.03 -13.72
CA ARG A 58 7.37 -0.37 -12.78
C ARG A 58 8.35 -1.36 -12.13
N LEU A 59 7.90 -2.58 -11.85
CA LEU A 59 8.77 -3.65 -11.38
C LEU A 59 9.84 -4.00 -12.42
N ASN A 60 9.46 -4.09 -13.71
CA ASN A 60 10.43 -4.32 -14.78
C ASN A 60 11.43 -3.16 -14.93
N GLU A 61 11.00 -1.92 -14.74
CA GLU A 61 11.89 -0.75 -14.73
C GLU A 61 12.93 -0.85 -13.59
N ILE A 62 12.47 -1.15 -12.37
CA ILE A 62 13.37 -1.37 -11.21
C ILE A 62 14.33 -2.55 -11.49
N ILE A 63 13.80 -3.70 -11.92
CA ILE A 63 14.64 -4.87 -12.26
C ILE A 63 15.66 -4.50 -13.33
N SER A 64 15.28 -3.76 -14.38
CA SER A 64 16.20 -3.34 -15.44
C SER A 64 17.28 -2.37 -14.95
N GLN A 65 16.95 -1.50 -14.00
CA GLN A 65 17.90 -0.55 -13.42
C GLN A 65 18.95 -1.24 -12.55
N TYR A 66 18.54 -2.26 -11.78
CA TYR A 66 19.41 -2.92 -10.81
C TYR A 66 20.01 -4.24 -11.29
N SER A 67 19.55 -4.79 -12.42
CA SER A 67 20.14 -5.99 -13.02
C SER A 67 21.43 -5.62 -13.77
N LYS A 68 22.56 -5.60 -13.05
CA LYS A 68 23.85 -5.85 -13.70
C LYS A 68 23.90 -7.33 -14.05
N CYS A 69 23.58 -7.67 -15.30
CA CYS A 69 23.75 -9.02 -15.83
C CYS A 69 25.25 -9.36 -15.85
N VAL A 70 25.74 -10.02 -14.79
CA VAL A 70 27.06 -10.64 -14.81
C VAL A 70 26.92 -12.00 -15.49
N MET A 71 27.13 -12.01 -16.80
CA MET A 71 27.25 -13.26 -17.55
C MET A 71 28.57 -13.94 -17.13
N ARG A 72 28.49 -15.05 -16.39
CA ARG A 72 29.66 -15.90 -16.21
C ARG A 72 29.97 -16.61 -17.54
N PRO A 73 31.23 -16.61 -18.01
CA PRO A 73 31.63 -17.45 -19.13
C PRO A 73 31.47 -18.92 -18.70
N GLY A 74 30.52 -19.63 -19.32
CA GLY A 74 30.22 -21.04 -19.00
C GLY A 74 28.74 -21.39 -18.93
N GLY A 75 27.85 -20.38 -18.86
CA GLY A 75 26.41 -20.58 -18.94
C GLY A 75 25.78 -21.15 -17.65
N ASN A 76 24.58 -20.67 -17.36
CA ASN A 76 23.56 -21.27 -16.48
C ASN A 76 23.43 -20.81 -15.03
N VAL A 77 24.09 -19.73 -14.57
CA VAL A 77 23.62 -19.03 -13.35
C VAL A 77 23.86 -17.53 -13.44
N THR A 78 22.79 -16.76 -13.64
CA THR A 78 22.75 -15.32 -13.32
C THR A 78 22.51 -15.18 -11.82
N VAL A 79 23.57 -14.91 -11.06
CA VAL A 79 23.42 -14.45 -9.67
C VAL A 79 23.01 -12.99 -9.73
N ALA A 80 21.74 -12.70 -9.44
CA ALA A 80 21.29 -11.33 -9.25
C ALA A 80 21.86 -10.84 -7.91
N VAL A 81 22.86 -9.97 -7.96
CA VAL A 81 23.29 -9.23 -6.77
C VAL A 81 22.17 -8.24 -6.45
N VAL A 82 21.38 -8.56 -5.43
CA VAL A 82 20.30 -7.68 -4.97
C VAL A 82 20.94 -6.56 -4.14
N ASN A 83 20.95 -5.34 -4.69
CA ASN A 83 21.40 -4.15 -3.96
C ASN A 83 20.38 -3.76 -2.88
N TYR A 84 20.82 -3.18 -1.77
CA TYR A 84 19.93 -2.61 -0.75
C TYR A 84 18.95 -1.60 -1.34
N ASP A 85 19.40 -0.77 -2.29
CA ASP A 85 18.56 0.22 -2.99
C ASP A 85 17.36 -0.46 -3.70
N PHE A 86 17.59 -1.62 -4.33
CA PHE A 86 16.53 -2.41 -4.95
C PHE A 86 15.51 -2.88 -3.91
N CYS A 87 15.96 -3.36 -2.75
CA CYS A 87 15.06 -3.83 -1.68
C CYS A 87 14.14 -2.72 -1.17
N TYR A 88 14.67 -1.51 -1.00
CA TYR A 88 13.87 -0.35 -0.58
C TYR A 88 12.85 0.03 -1.66
N GLU A 89 13.29 0.22 -2.90
CA GLU A 89 12.38 0.58 -4.00
C GLU A 89 11.30 -0.48 -4.25
N PHE A 90 11.67 -1.76 -4.20
CA PHE A 90 10.72 -2.86 -4.33
C PHE A 90 9.69 -2.87 -3.20
N THR A 91 10.14 -2.65 -1.95
CA THR A 91 9.25 -2.62 -0.79
C THR A 91 8.28 -1.45 -0.88
N ASP A 92 8.77 -0.27 -1.26
CA ASP A 92 7.94 0.91 -1.45
C ASP A 92 6.91 0.69 -2.58
N LEU A 93 7.34 0.15 -3.72
CA LEU A 93 6.44 -0.18 -4.83
C LEU A 93 5.37 -1.19 -4.41
N PHE A 94 5.77 -2.21 -3.64
CA PHE A 94 4.85 -3.21 -3.11
C PHE A 94 3.80 -2.59 -2.19
N ILE A 95 4.21 -1.74 -1.24
CA ILE A 95 3.31 -1.05 -0.31
C ILE A 95 2.40 -0.09 -1.06
N GLU A 96 2.93 0.69 -2.01
CA GLU A 96 2.15 1.61 -2.85
C GLU A 96 1.04 0.87 -3.59
N THR A 97 1.39 -0.26 -4.21
CA THR A 97 0.45 -1.08 -4.97
C THR A 97 -0.62 -1.71 -4.08
N LEU A 98 -0.22 -2.22 -2.91
CA LEU A 98 -1.16 -2.73 -1.91
C LEU A 98 -2.15 -1.64 -1.49
N CYS A 99 -1.67 -0.43 -1.21
CA CYS A 99 -2.52 0.71 -0.86
C CYS A 99 -3.48 1.09 -2.00
N GLN A 100 -3.02 1.12 -3.24
CA GLN A 100 -3.88 1.41 -4.41
C GLN A 100 -5.00 0.37 -4.57
N ILE A 101 -4.70 -0.92 -4.41
CA ILE A 101 -5.70 -2.00 -4.45
C ILE A 101 -6.73 -1.79 -3.34
N LEU A 102 -6.28 -1.50 -2.11
CA LEU A 102 -7.17 -1.30 -0.96
C LEU A 102 -8.02 -0.03 -1.09
N LEU A 103 -7.52 1.05 -1.69
CA LEU A 103 -8.29 2.27 -1.95
C LEU A 103 -9.49 2.01 -2.87
N ASN A 104 -9.39 1.04 -3.78
CA ASN A 104 -10.48 0.61 -4.65
C ASN A 104 -11.46 -0.35 -3.96
N ASN A 105 -11.35 -0.56 -2.64
CA ASN A 105 -12.08 -1.58 -1.87
C ASN A 105 -11.84 -3.02 -2.36
N GLU A 106 -10.78 -3.27 -3.13
CA GLU A 106 -10.43 -4.62 -3.56
C GLU A 106 -9.77 -5.40 -2.42
N LYS A 107 -10.01 -6.71 -2.39
CA LYS A 107 -9.39 -7.62 -1.41
C LYS A 107 -8.10 -8.19 -1.99
N MET A 108 -7.03 -8.18 -1.21
CA MET A 108 -5.75 -8.76 -1.61
C MET A 108 -5.47 -10.03 -0.80
N TYR A 109 -5.18 -11.12 -1.51
CA TYR A 109 -4.89 -12.42 -0.93
C TYR A 109 -3.44 -12.78 -1.18
N PHE A 110 -2.73 -13.10 -0.11
CA PHE A 110 -1.37 -13.61 -0.15
C PHE A 110 -1.38 -15.06 0.34
N ASP A 111 -1.03 -15.99 -0.55
CA ASP A 111 -0.96 -17.40 -0.20
C ASP A 111 -0.03 -17.60 1.01
N GLN A 112 -0.46 -18.45 1.94
CA GLN A 112 0.27 -18.76 3.19
C GLN A 112 0.56 -17.59 4.13
N PHE A 113 0.10 -16.37 3.82
CA PHE A 113 0.29 -15.18 4.65
C PHE A 113 -1.04 -14.69 5.24
N GLY A 114 -1.99 -14.28 4.38
CA GLY A 114 -3.26 -13.76 4.84
C GLY A 114 -4.00 -12.96 3.79
N LYS A 115 -5.05 -12.26 4.21
CA LYS A 115 -5.80 -11.34 3.37
C LYS A 115 -5.83 -9.94 3.96
N PHE A 116 -5.81 -8.95 3.08
CA PHE A 116 -6.08 -7.56 3.38
C PHE A 116 -7.42 -7.17 2.76
N GLU A 117 -8.25 -6.49 3.53
CA GLU A 117 -9.55 -5.98 3.07
C GLU A 117 -9.85 -4.66 3.76
N VAL A 118 -10.53 -3.75 3.08
CA VAL A 118 -11.08 -2.55 3.71
C VAL A 118 -12.43 -2.88 4.34
N ARG A 119 -12.61 -2.49 5.60
CA ARG A 119 -13.88 -2.60 6.31
C ARG A 119 -14.37 -1.22 6.69
N THR A 120 -15.65 -0.98 6.46
CA THR A 120 -16.34 0.20 6.99
C THR A 120 -16.69 -0.04 8.45
N ARG A 121 -16.33 0.91 9.32
CA ARG A 121 -16.75 0.95 10.72
C ARG A 121 -17.90 1.94 10.84
N PRO A 122 -19.09 1.51 11.30
CA PRO A 122 -20.24 2.40 11.40
C PRO A 122 -19.95 3.53 12.40
N ALA A 123 -20.63 4.64 12.18
CA ALA A 123 -20.65 5.75 13.12
C ALA A 123 -21.09 5.26 14.51
N ARG A 124 -20.44 5.75 15.55
CA ARG A 124 -20.73 5.34 16.93
C ARG A 124 -20.36 6.42 17.92
N VAL A 125 -20.93 6.32 19.11
CA VAL A 125 -20.61 7.18 20.24
C VAL A 125 -19.54 6.50 21.10
N MET A 126 -18.51 7.25 21.51
CA MET A 126 -17.40 6.73 22.31
C MET A 126 -16.96 7.74 23.38
N ASN A 127 -16.52 7.24 24.53
CA ASN A 127 -15.97 8.09 25.58
C ASN A 127 -14.51 8.43 25.30
N ASN A 128 -14.15 9.70 25.43
CA ASN A 128 -12.77 10.15 25.28
C ASN A 128 -11.98 9.87 26.57
N MET A 129 -11.09 8.89 26.52
CA MET A 129 -10.27 8.46 27.67
C MET A 129 -9.31 9.54 28.18
N LEU A 130 -8.92 10.50 27.34
CA LEU A 130 -7.94 11.54 27.71
C LEU A 130 -8.60 12.75 28.36
N THR A 131 -9.77 13.17 27.86
CA THR A 131 -10.47 14.38 28.34
C THR A 131 -11.58 14.07 29.34
N GLY A 132 -12.06 12.81 29.38
CA GLY A 132 -13.23 12.42 30.18
C GLY A 132 -14.57 12.85 29.57
N PHE A 133 -14.58 13.51 28.40
CA PHE A 133 -15.82 13.82 27.71
C PHE A 133 -16.51 12.52 27.31
N LYS A 134 -17.73 12.36 27.84
CA LYS A 134 -18.62 11.27 27.47
C LYS A 134 -19.28 11.58 26.15
N ASP A 135 -19.67 10.51 25.47
CA ASP A 135 -20.54 10.57 24.31
C ASP A 135 -20.00 11.34 23.09
N GLN A 136 -18.70 11.24 22.83
CA GLN A 136 -18.12 11.84 21.63
C GLN A 136 -18.53 11.03 20.38
N PHE A 137 -19.10 11.73 19.39
CA PHE A 137 -19.46 11.13 18.11
C PHE A 137 -18.22 10.81 17.28
N VAL A 138 -18.10 9.56 16.84
CA VAL A 138 -17.12 9.08 15.87
C VAL A 138 -17.87 8.83 14.56
N PRO A 139 -17.55 9.57 13.48
CA PRO A 139 -18.21 9.35 12.19
C PRO A 139 -17.88 7.97 11.63
N GLU A 140 -18.61 7.55 10.59
CA GLU A 140 -18.27 6.36 9.84
C GLU A 140 -16.88 6.52 9.18
N TYR A 141 -16.07 5.46 9.21
CA TYR A 141 -14.74 5.49 8.60
C TYR A 141 -14.32 4.13 8.09
N ARG A 142 -13.42 4.13 7.10
CA ARG A 142 -12.83 2.91 6.53
C ARG A 142 -11.56 2.55 7.26
N VAL A 143 -11.37 1.26 7.54
CA VAL A 143 -10.15 0.71 8.14
C VAL A 143 -9.63 -0.46 7.32
N ILE A 144 -8.31 -0.54 7.19
CA ILE A 144 -7.65 -1.72 6.61
C ILE A 144 -7.65 -2.82 7.68
N ASN A 145 -8.22 -3.97 7.34
CA ASN A 145 -8.26 -5.15 8.18
C ASN A 145 -7.34 -6.22 7.59
N PHE A 146 -6.37 -6.69 8.38
CA PHE A 146 -5.53 -7.84 8.04
C PHE A 146 -6.01 -9.08 8.76
N GLN A 147 -6.31 -10.14 8.00
CA GLN A 147 -6.68 -11.44 8.54
C GLN A 147 -5.62 -12.48 8.17
N PRO A 148 -4.75 -12.89 9.12
CA PRO A 148 -3.72 -13.88 8.85
C PRO A 148 -4.33 -15.26 8.60
N CYS A 149 -3.72 -16.02 7.69
CA CYS A 149 -4.17 -17.37 7.38
C CYS A 149 -3.78 -18.38 8.48
N LYS A 150 -4.39 -19.58 8.46
CA LYS A 150 -4.13 -20.63 9.45
C LYS A 150 -2.64 -21.00 9.54
N ARG A 151 -1.99 -21.20 8.38
CA ARG A 151 -0.58 -21.55 8.28
C ARG A 151 0.34 -20.48 8.87
N PHE A 152 0.05 -19.20 8.60
CA PHE A 152 0.78 -18.08 9.20
C PHE A 152 0.64 -18.07 10.72
N LYS A 153 -0.59 -18.24 11.24
CA LYS A 153 -0.84 -18.33 12.70
C LYS A 153 -0.10 -19.50 13.35
N GLU A 154 -0.07 -20.67 12.72
CA GLU A 154 0.63 -21.86 13.23
C GLU A 154 2.15 -21.62 13.32
N ARG A 155 2.76 -21.03 12.29
CA ARG A 155 4.17 -20.63 12.32
C ARG A 155 4.46 -19.67 13.48
N MET A 156 3.58 -18.69 13.69
CA MET A 156 3.75 -17.70 14.77
C MET A 156 3.57 -18.28 16.18
N ARG A 157 2.82 -19.38 16.36
CA ARG A 157 2.63 -20.01 17.68
C ARG A 157 3.89 -20.73 18.20
N GLY A 158 4.71 -21.24 17.28
CA GLY A 158 5.97 -21.91 17.63
C GLY A 158 7.13 -20.95 17.90
N VAL A 159 7.04 -19.72 17.35
CA VAL A 159 7.95 -18.64 17.71
C VAL A 159 7.54 -18.17 19.10
N LYS A 160 8.26 -18.59 20.14
CA LYS A 160 8.27 -17.83 21.39
C LYS A 160 8.65 -16.42 20.96
N LEU A 161 7.68 -15.50 20.95
CA LEU A 161 7.94 -14.06 20.95
C LEU A 161 8.66 -13.81 22.27
N GLY A 162 9.94 -14.20 22.32
CA GLY A 162 10.83 -13.85 23.40
C GLY A 162 10.65 -12.36 23.53
N ARG A 163 10.30 -11.88 24.72
CA ARG A 163 10.31 -10.46 25.02
C ARG A 163 11.61 -9.96 24.44
N VAL A 164 11.54 -9.23 23.32
CA VAL A 164 12.71 -8.59 22.74
C VAL A 164 13.03 -7.56 23.80
N ARG A 165 13.87 -7.95 24.77
CA ARG A 165 14.41 -7.03 25.75
C ARG A 165 15.01 -5.95 24.88
N LYS A 166 14.60 -4.69 25.12
CA LYS A 166 15.07 -3.45 24.48
C LYS A 166 16.59 -3.22 24.66
N LYS A 167 17.41 -4.26 24.49
CA LYS A 167 18.87 -4.23 24.59
C LYS A 167 19.53 -4.56 23.24
N PHE A 168 18.78 -4.91 22.20
CA PHE A 168 19.33 -5.14 20.86
C PHE A 168 18.98 -3.97 19.93
N PHE A 169 19.57 -2.82 20.23
CA PHE A 169 19.81 -1.76 19.24
C PHE A 169 21.23 -1.19 19.44
N THR A 170 22.17 -2.06 19.81
CA THR A 170 23.60 -1.74 19.78
C THR A 170 24.28 -2.70 18.81
N LYS A 171 24.53 -2.18 17.62
CA LYS A 171 25.57 -2.54 16.63
C LYS A 171 25.60 -3.92 15.97
N ASP A 172 24.92 -4.93 16.48
CA ASP A 172 24.95 -6.26 15.85
C ASP A 172 23.60 -6.59 15.19
N CYS A 173 23.15 -5.73 14.28
CA CYS A 173 22.40 -6.27 13.15
C CYS A 173 23.44 -6.99 12.29
N VAL A 174 23.72 -8.24 12.64
CA VAL A 174 24.26 -9.19 11.68
C VAL A 174 23.17 -9.30 10.64
N CYS A 175 23.24 -8.45 9.60
CA CYS A 175 22.84 -8.89 8.27
C CYS A 175 23.47 -10.26 8.16
N ASP A 176 22.68 -11.34 8.11
CA ASP A 176 23.17 -12.71 7.98
C ASP A 176 24.45 -12.63 7.16
N GLU A 177 25.60 -12.90 7.79
CA GLU A 177 26.85 -13.01 7.05
C GLU A 177 26.47 -13.94 5.90
N MET A 178 26.51 -13.44 4.66
CA MET A 178 26.31 -14.30 3.52
C MET A 178 27.39 -15.36 3.69
N ILE A 179 26.98 -16.55 4.14
CA ILE A 179 27.90 -17.67 4.34
C ILE A 179 28.26 -18.11 2.94
N TYR A 180 29.25 -17.42 2.37
CA TYR A 180 29.86 -17.81 1.13
C TYR A 180 30.43 -19.20 1.33
N SER A 181 30.22 -20.07 0.35
CA SER A 181 30.89 -21.36 0.39
C SER A 181 32.41 -21.12 0.46
N PRO A 182 33.20 -22.04 1.03
CA PRO A 182 34.66 -21.91 1.05
C PRO A 182 35.28 -21.69 -0.33
N GLU A 183 34.58 -22.06 -1.42
CA GLU A 183 35.01 -21.82 -2.80
C GLU A 183 34.72 -20.38 -3.25
N GLU A 184 33.58 -19.82 -2.86
CA GLU A 184 33.20 -18.44 -3.17
C GLU A 184 34.11 -17.44 -2.44
N GLN A 185 34.47 -17.73 -1.18
CA GLN A 185 35.40 -16.90 -0.43
C GLN A 185 36.77 -16.80 -1.11
N LYS A 186 37.28 -17.90 -1.68
CA LYS A 186 38.55 -17.91 -2.43
C LYS A 186 38.50 -17.03 -3.68
N ILE A 187 37.35 -16.95 -4.35
CA ILE A 187 37.17 -16.11 -5.54
C ILE A 187 37.24 -14.64 -5.14
N ILE A 188 36.49 -14.25 -4.10
CA ILE A 188 36.46 -12.89 -3.57
C ILE A 188 37.87 -12.44 -3.13
N ASP A 189 38.56 -13.29 -2.37
CA ASP A 189 39.92 -13.00 -1.90
C ASP A 189 40.94 -12.88 -3.06
N SER A 190 40.72 -13.64 -4.14
CA SER A 190 41.59 -13.58 -5.33
C SER A 190 41.37 -12.31 -6.17
N GLU A 191 40.14 -11.80 -6.22
CA GLU A 191 39.81 -10.56 -6.91
C GLU A 191 40.28 -9.33 -6.12
N ALA A 192 40.17 -9.36 -4.79
CA ALA A 192 40.71 -8.30 -3.92
C ALA A 192 42.22 -8.10 -4.13
N LYS A 193 42.98 -9.21 -4.21
CA LYS A 193 44.43 -9.18 -4.48
C LYS A 193 44.80 -8.64 -5.86
N LYS A 194 43.94 -8.82 -6.88
CA LYS A 194 44.18 -8.26 -8.23
C LYS A 194 43.98 -6.75 -8.28
N ASN A 195 43.16 -6.21 -7.39
CA ASN A 195 42.82 -4.79 -7.37
C ASN A 195 43.74 -3.95 -6.47
N GLY A 196 44.76 -4.54 -5.85
CA GLY A 196 45.79 -3.82 -5.10
C GLY A 196 45.34 -3.23 -3.76
N ASN A 197 44.27 -3.78 -3.17
CA ASN A 197 43.90 -3.54 -1.77
C ASN A 197 44.55 -4.56 -0.83
#